data_AF-D0WIR3-F1
#
_entry.id   AF-D0WIR3-F1
#
_cell.length_a   1.000
_cell.length_b   1.000
_cell.length_c   1.000
_cell.angle_alpha   90.00
_cell.angle_beta   90.00
_cell.angle_gamma   90.00
#
_symmetry.space_group_name_H-M   'P 1'
#
loop_
_entity.id
_entity.type
_entity.pdbx_description
1 polymer ?
#
loop_
_entity_poly.entity_id
_entity_poly.type
_entity_poly.pdbx_seq_one_letter_code
_entity_poly.pdbx_strand_id
1 'polypeptide(L)'
;MVFCAQGCFFLFQVVFMNDLRTRHVAAFSRVGRFCLMSAALAAAAAALGSTCVFGSPAYAYADDAALPAGGAPSSALAASPDGDAADAGSDGVSGTADGSADAAAPGVAEDASSPTGDTPGVDASPAPAPSETPAADASAAPAPGEGSGFPDAAPAAPEGDPSTPGWHDVEGGRIYVMPDGTKASGKAEVDGEIHYFDPETNLEQKGLIDIEGSTYYFDNETGIMRTGWAKPNDRWYYFNADGSAKSGWFKDAEADGAWYYLESTGRSRTGWLEDGGDWYYLRESGRMDTGWSHIDGDWYHLRASGRMDTGWTKVKGDWYHLRGSGRMDTGWIKDGGDWYYLRGSGRMDTGWTKVSGDWYHLRASGRMDTGWIKVKGSWYHLRGSGRMDTGWLEYDGDWYYLYGSGRMATDDTVDGYYLSGSGRWITDSDLIYANSFYSDTNYLIIVDTDSNWVTIYKGAKGFRYEVRSFPCSSGAYSTPTVTGTFEVGEKGYVFGHGNYRCYYYTQFYGDYLFHSVLYRPGGGILDGRLGYHISHGCVRLDIDDAEWIYDNVPSGSTVRVD
;
A
#
# COMPACT_ATOMS: atom_id res chain seq x y z
N MET A 1 -57.18 -27.93 -7.64
CA MET A 1 -57.81 -28.52 -8.84
C MET A 1 -57.41 -27.71 -10.08
N VAL A 2 -56.40 -28.17 -10.82
CA VAL A 2 -56.18 -27.95 -12.27
C VAL A 2 -55.53 -29.25 -12.77
N PHE A 3 -55.69 -29.63 -14.03
CA PHE A 3 -55.37 -30.98 -14.55
C PHE A 3 -54.48 -30.92 -15.80
N CYS A 4 -53.76 -32.03 -16.05
CA CYS A 4 -53.11 -32.41 -17.32
C CYS A 4 -51.90 -31.56 -17.82
N ALA A 5 -50.93 -32.13 -18.55
CA ALA A 5 -50.60 -33.54 -18.85
C ALA A 5 -49.15 -33.67 -19.39
N GLN A 6 -48.70 -34.92 -19.64
CA GLN A 6 -47.52 -35.33 -20.43
C GLN A 6 -46.12 -34.93 -19.86
N GLY A 7 -45.16 -35.83 -19.61
CA GLY A 7 -45.20 -37.30 -19.58
C GLY A 7 -44.54 -38.00 -20.78
N CYS A 8 -43.35 -38.59 -20.56
CA CYS A 8 -42.80 -39.68 -21.38
C CYS A 8 -41.81 -40.54 -20.56
N PHE A 9 -41.66 -41.83 -20.92
CA PHE A 9 -40.83 -42.83 -20.23
C PHE A 9 -39.48 -43.03 -20.94
N PHE A 10 -38.46 -43.50 -20.19
CA PHE A 10 -37.68 -44.69 -20.56
C PHE A 10 -37.14 -45.40 -19.30
N LEU A 11 -36.69 -46.66 -19.44
CA LEU A 11 -36.89 -47.67 -18.40
C LEU A 11 -35.78 -48.75 -18.37
N PHE A 12 -35.33 -49.14 -17.16
CA PHE A 12 -34.40 -50.25 -16.85
C PHE A 12 -32.96 -50.12 -17.43
N GLN A 13 -31.93 -50.86 -16.98
CA GLN A 13 -31.94 -52.05 -16.11
C GLN A 13 -30.80 -52.07 -15.06
N VAL A 14 -31.03 -52.78 -13.95
CA VAL A 14 -30.03 -53.09 -12.91
C VAL A 14 -29.40 -54.47 -13.17
N VAL A 15 -28.09 -54.60 -12.91
CA VAL A 15 -27.40 -55.89 -12.74
C VAL A 15 -26.68 -55.87 -11.38
N PHE A 16 -26.59 -57.04 -10.74
CA PHE A 16 -26.12 -57.25 -9.37
C PHE A 16 -25.02 -58.32 -9.34
N MET A 17 -24.44 -58.57 -8.15
CA MET A 17 -23.58 -59.73 -7.80
C MET A 17 -22.14 -59.76 -8.35
N ASN A 18 -21.17 -60.43 -7.70
CA ASN A 18 -20.91 -60.63 -6.24
C ASN A 18 -19.48 -61.18 -6.02
N ASP A 19 -19.13 -61.45 -4.76
CA ASP A 19 -17.97 -62.24 -4.27
C ASP A 19 -16.54 -61.68 -4.49
N LEU A 20 -15.51 -62.14 -3.77
CA LEU A 20 -15.21 -62.21 -2.32
C LEU A 20 -13.90 -63.00 -2.12
N ARG A 21 -13.23 -62.84 -0.96
CA ARG A 21 -12.06 -63.63 -0.44
C ARG A 21 -10.71 -63.34 -1.14
N THR A 22 -9.51 -63.41 -0.54
CA THR A 22 -8.91 -63.48 0.84
C THR A 22 -7.36 -63.34 0.67
N ARG A 23 -6.44 -63.11 1.64
CA ARG A 23 -6.40 -63.09 3.13
C ARG A 23 -5.08 -62.43 3.64
N HIS A 24 -5.10 -61.70 4.78
CA HIS A 24 -3.94 -61.34 5.65
C HIS A 24 -2.83 -60.46 5.00
N VAL A 25 -1.92 -59.76 5.71
CA VAL A 25 -1.37 -59.84 7.09
C VAL A 25 -1.53 -58.51 7.87
N ALA A 26 -1.22 -58.54 9.18
CA ALA A 26 -1.34 -57.44 10.16
C ALA A 26 -0.15 -56.42 10.08
N ALA A 27 -0.03 -55.36 10.90
CA ALA A 27 -0.72 -55.00 12.14
C ALA A 27 -0.70 -53.48 12.44
N PHE A 28 -1.67 -52.98 13.23
CA PHE A 28 -1.49 -51.91 14.23
C PHE A 28 -2.76 -51.81 15.13
N SER A 29 -2.58 -51.63 16.44
CA SER A 29 -3.65 -51.22 17.38
C SER A 29 -3.70 -49.68 17.41
N ARG A 30 -4.85 -49.00 17.36
CA ARG A 30 -5.90 -48.88 18.42
C ARG A 30 -5.32 -48.39 19.75
N VAL A 31 -5.94 -47.42 20.44
CA VAL A 31 -7.39 -47.12 20.46
C VAL A 31 -7.74 -45.68 20.03
N GLY A 32 -8.76 -45.55 19.18
CA GLY A 32 -9.54 -44.33 18.97
C GLY A 32 -11.00 -44.69 18.66
N ARG A 33 -11.95 -44.13 19.42
CA ARG A 33 -13.41 -44.38 19.35
C ARG A 33 -14.15 -43.32 20.19
N PHE A 34 -15.36 -42.87 19.86
CA PHE A 34 -16.16 -42.90 18.61
C PHE A 34 -17.34 -41.94 18.81
N CYS A 35 -17.65 -41.04 17.87
CA CYS A 35 -18.90 -40.26 17.89
C CYS A 35 -19.47 -40.16 16.47
N LEU A 36 -20.77 -40.44 16.32
CA LEU A 36 -21.51 -40.38 15.06
C LEU A 36 -23.01 -40.18 15.35
N MET A 37 -23.61 -39.21 14.66
CA MET A 37 -25.06 -39.05 14.42
C MET A 37 -25.97 -38.76 15.65
N SER A 38 -27.06 -37.99 15.53
CA SER A 38 -27.56 -37.13 14.43
C SER A 38 -28.53 -36.07 14.96
N ALA A 39 -28.90 -35.11 14.10
CA ALA A 39 -29.73 -33.94 14.46
C ALA A 39 -31.25 -34.12 14.18
N ALA A 40 -32.02 -33.05 14.50
CA ALA A 40 -33.49 -32.88 14.42
C ALA A 40 -34.30 -33.64 15.49
N LEU A 41 -35.44 -33.13 16.00
CA LEU A 41 -36.37 -32.12 15.48
C LEU A 41 -36.93 -31.22 16.61
N ALA A 42 -37.65 -30.13 16.28
CA ALA A 42 -38.20 -29.17 17.26
C ALA A 42 -39.72 -28.91 17.10
N ALA A 43 -40.30 -28.34 18.17
CA ALA A 43 -41.59 -27.62 18.27
C ALA A 43 -42.93 -28.39 18.17
N ALA A 44 -43.62 -28.46 19.32
CA ALA A 44 -45.07 -28.25 19.49
C ALA A 44 -45.35 -27.87 20.96
N ALA A 45 -46.45 -27.16 21.26
CA ALA A 45 -46.73 -26.64 22.61
C ALA A 45 -48.23 -26.73 22.98
N ALA A 46 -48.54 -26.93 24.28
CA ALA A 46 -49.64 -26.25 25.00
C ALA A 46 -49.83 -26.77 26.46
N ALA A 47 -49.96 -25.81 27.39
CA ALA A 47 -50.75 -25.77 28.64
C ALA A 47 -51.03 -27.04 29.51
N LEU A 48 -50.75 -26.93 30.82
CA LEU A 48 -51.75 -26.79 31.93
C LEU A 48 -51.06 -26.79 33.32
N GLY A 49 -51.67 -26.15 34.34
CA GLY A 49 -51.38 -26.44 35.77
C GLY A 49 -50.80 -25.32 36.65
N SER A 50 -51.68 -24.62 37.39
CA SER A 50 -51.44 -23.48 38.30
C SER A 50 -50.49 -23.65 39.52
N THR A 51 -50.03 -22.49 40.05
CA THR A 51 -49.73 -22.14 41.48
C THR A 51 -48.58 -22.89 42.21
N CYS A 52 -47.58 -22.21 42.81
CA CYS A 52 -47.71 -21.41 44.04
C CYS A 52 -46.45 -20.56 44.42
N VAL A 53 -46.70 -19.33 44.90
CA VAL A 53 -46.04 -18.58 46.02
C VAL A 53 -44.52 -18.27 46.00
N PHE A 54 -44.18 -17.04 46.42
CA PHE A 54 -42.82 -16.48 46.60
C PHE A 54 -42.10 -16.99 47.87
N GLY A 55 -40.76 -16.92 47.88
CA GLY A 55 -39.96 -17.16 49.09
C GLY A 55 -38.50 -16.73 48.99
N SER A 56 -38.21 -15.45 49.18
CA SER A 56 -36.84 -14.95 49.41
C SER A 56 -36.52 -14.90 50.91
N PRO A 57 -35.32 -15.31 51.35
CA PRO A 57 -34.78 -14.91 52.65
C PRO A 57 -33.88 -13.68 52.49
N ALA A 58 -34.33 -12.54 53.01
CA ALA A 58 -33.42 -11.46 53.40
C ALA A 58 -33.06 -11.64 54.89
N TYR A 59 -31.84 -11.29 55.27
CA TYR A 59 -31.51 -10.94 56.65
C TYR A 59 -30.60 -9.71 56.68
N ALA A 60 -30.71 -8.91 57.73
CA ALA A 60 -30.41 -7.49 57.67
C ALA A 60 -29.23 -7.02 58.55
N TYR A 61 -28.93 -5.74 58.37
CA TYR A 61 -27.94 -4.89 59.04
C TYR A 61 -27.78 -5.04 60.57
N ALA A 62 -26.61 -4.59 61.03
CA ALA A 62 -26.44 -3.86 62.28
C ALA A 62 -25.55 -2.62 62.01
N ASP A 63 -25.81 -1.50 62.69
CA ASP A 63 -25.37 -0.16 62.27
C ASP A 63 -24.14 0.43 63.01
N ASP A 64 -23.65 1.53 62.45
CA ASP A 64 -22.95 2.68 63.07
C ASP A 64 -21.58 2.52 63.78
N ALA A 65 -20.57 3.11 63.14
CA ALA A 65 -19.55 3.94 63.79
C ALA A 65 -19.14 5.10 62.86
N ALA A 66 -18.94 6.30 63.40
CA ALA A 66 -18.87 7.54 62.60
C ALA A 66 -17.46 7.93 62.08
N LEU A 67 -17.45 8.89 61.15
CA LEU A 67 -16.27 9.51 60.51
C LEU A 67 -15.33 10.20 61.54
N PRO A 68 -14.08 10.50 61.15
CA PRO A 68 -13.85 11.82 60.56
C PRO A 68 -12.98 11.81 59.29
N ALA A 69 -13.11 12.86 58.47
CA ALA A 69 -12.23 13.12 57.33
C ALA A 69 -11.01 13.99 57.74
N GLY A 70 -9.87 13.82 57.08
CA GLY A 70 -8.74 14.74 57.19
C GLY A 70 -7.42 14.20 56.62
N GLY A 71 -6.60 15.10 56.05
CA GLY A 71 -5.18 14.83 55.80
C GLY A 71 -4.81 14.44 54.36
N ALA A 72 -4.67 15.43 53.48
CA ALA A 72 -3.63 15.36 52.46
C ALA A 72 -2.30 15.86 53.08
N PRO A 73 -1.15 15.35 52.61
CA PRO A 73 0.03 16.19 52.46
C PRO A 73 0.59 16.14 51.03
N SER A 74 1.22 17.23 50.61
CA SER A 74 1.80 17.39 49.27
C SER A 74 3.34 17.42 49.28
N SER A 75 3.96 16.69 48.35
CA SER A 75 5.31 16.98 47.81
C SER A 75 5.45 16.15 46.52
N ALA A 76 5.57 16.68 45.29
CA ALA A 76 6.23 17.87 44.74
C ALA A 76 7.76 17.71 44.57
N LEU A 77 8.23 18.11 43.37
CA LEU A 77 9.60 18.00 42.83
C LEU A 77 10.02 16.56 42.45
N ALA A 78 10.76 16.31 41.36
CA ALA A 78 11.33 17.20 40.34
C ALA A 78 11.09 16.67 38.91
N ALA A 79 11.47 17.43 37.88
CA ALA A 79 11.25 17.09 36.48
C ALA A 79 12.55 17.12 35.66
N SER A 80 12.55 16.34 34.55
CA SER A 80 13.47 16.46 33.40
C SER A 80 14.96 16.12 33.65
N PRO A 81 15.78 15.90 32.59
CA PRO A 81 15.46 16.02 31.15
C PRO A 81 15.57 14.71 30.35
N ASP A 82 15.23 14.84 29.07
CA ASP A 82 15.41 13.87 27.99
C ASP A 82 16.89 13.50 27.77
N GLY A 83 17.13 12.37 27.11
CA GLY A 83 18.46 11.89 26.78
C GLY A 83 18.47 10.96 25.57
N ASP A 84 18.48 11.54 24.37
CA ASP A 84 18.77 10.82 23.13
C ASP A 84 20.14 10.14 23.22
N ALA A 85 20.19 8.84 22.93
CA ALA A 85 21.41 8.07 22.79
C ALA A 85 21.48 7.48 21.38
N ALA A 86 22.09 8.23 20.45
CA ALA A 86 22.55 7.68 19.19
C ALA A 86 23.78 6.79 19.42
N ASP A 87 23.87 5.68 18.68
CA ASP A 87 25.10 4.90 18.54
C ASP A 87 25.51 4.83 17.06
N ALA A 88 26.81 4.75 16.78
CA ALA A 88 27.34 4.98 15.43
C ALA A 88 28.66 4.26 15.14
N GLY A 89 28.70 3.56 13.99
CA GLY A 89 29.88 2.92 13.42
C GLY A 89 30.00 1.42 13.74
N SER A 90 30.73 0.62 12.97
CA SER A 90 31.25 0.80 11.59
C SER A 90 31.38 -0.61 10.96
N ASP A 91 31.12 -0.85 9.67
CA ASP A 91 31.99 -0.72 8.48
C ASP A 91 31.15 -1.23 7.27
N GLY A 92 31.42 -1.00 5.99
CA GLY A 92 32.49 -0.27 5.32
C GLY A 92 32.94 -0.97 4.02
N VAL A 93 32.50 -0.51 2.84
CA VAL A 93 33.14 -0.82 1.53
C VAL A 93 32.80 0.26 0.48
N SER A 94 33.73 0.49 -0.45
CA SER A 94 33.80 1.62 -1.40
C SER A 94 32.81 1.59 -2.59
N GLY A 95 32.43 2.77 -3.12
CA GLY A 95 31.53 2.89 -4.29
C GLY A 95 31.69 4.09 -5.24
N THR A 96 32.73 4.95 -5.11
CA THR A 96 32.99 6.17 -5.93
C THR A 96 31.90 7.26 -5.91
N ALA A 97 32.22 8.46 -6.40
CA ALA A 97 31.40 9.66 -6.26
C ALA A 97 31.49 10.58 -7.50
N ASP A 98 30.43 11.35 -7.73
CA ASP A 98 30.44 12.73 -8.27
C ASP A 98 29.01 13.33 -8.08
N GLY A 99 28.80 14.64 -7.93
CA GLY A 99 29.84 15.67 -7.90
C GLY A 99 29.35 17.12 -8.09
N SER A 100 28.21 17.55 -7.54
CA SER A 100 27.92 19.00 -7.39
C SER A 100 26.89 19.30 -6.30
N ALA A 101 27.12 20.38 -5.56
CA ALA A 101 26.06 21.13 -4.89
C ALA A 101 25.58 22.27 -5.80
N ASP A 102 24.40 22.84 -5.53
CA ASP A 102 24.29 24.29 -5.34
C ASP A 102 23.04 24.64 -4.53
N ALA A 103 22.93 25.88 -4.04
CA ALA A 103 21.86 26.30 -3.12
C ALA A 103 21.14 27.59 -3.55
N ALA A 104 19.80 27.55 -3.59
CA ALA A 104 18.96 28.74 -3.73
C ALA A 104 17.55 28.57 -3.12
N ALA A 105 17.09 29.63 -2.43
CA ALA A 105 15.68 29.95 -2.20
C ALA A 105 15.21 30.90 -3.35
N PRO A 106 13.91 31.23 -3.57
CA PRO A 106 12.78 31.28 -2.65
C PRO A 106 11.61 30.34 -3.11
N GLY A 107 10.33 30.49 -2.74
CA GLY A 107 9.65 31.60 -2.05
C GLY A 107 8.20 31.32 -1.63
N VAL A 108 7.35 32.36 -1.71
CA VAL A 108 6.02 32.42 -1.09
C VAL A 108 4.89 32.29 -2.13
N ALA A 109 3.91 31.42 -1.84
CA ALA A 109 2.51 31.50 -2.26
C ALA A 109 1.70 30.71 -1.22
N GLU A 110 0.97 31.34 -0.30
CA GLU A 110 -0.34 32.01 -0.48
C GLU A 110 -1.50 31.01 -0.64
N ASP A 111 -2.53 31.22 0.17
CA ASP A 111 -3.63 30.31 0.56
C ASP A 111 -4.49 29.72 -0.58
N ALA A 112 -4.94 28.47 -0.38
CA ALA A 112 -6.06 27.84 -1.09
C ALA A 112 -6.82 26.84 -0.18
N SER A 113 -7.38 27.40 0.89
CA SER A 113 -8.38 26.85 1.82
C SER A 113 -9.28 25.71 1.30
N SER A 114 -9.51 24.72 2.18
CA SER A 114 -10.41 23.58 1.94
C SER A 114 -11.90 23.97 1.93
N PRO A 115 -12.75 23.12 1.32
CA PRO A 115 -14.06 22.84 1.87
C PRO A 115 -14.18 21.39 2.36
N THR A 116 -14.75 21.23 3.56
CA THR A 116 -15.25 19.95 4.08
C THR A 116 -16.60 19.60 3.45
N GLY A 117 -16.84 18.34 3.12
CA GLY A 117 -18.13 17.85 2.62
C GLY A 117 -18.23 16.33 2.71
N ASP A 118 -19.33 15.82 3.26
CA ASP A 118 -19.43 14.45 3.76
C ASP A 118 -20.39 13.55 2.95
N THR A 119 -20.21 12.23 3.12
CA THR A 119 -21.11 11.11 2.73
C THR A 119 -21.31 10.73 1.23
N PRO A 120 -21.59 9.44 0.93
CA PRO A 120 -21.58 8.89 -0.42
C PRO A 120 -22.98 8.66 -1.03
N GLY A 121 -23.06 8.66 -2.37
CA GLY A 121 -24.21 8.17 -3.14
C GLY A 121 -23.86 6.90 -3.92
N VAL A 122 -24.73 5.88 -3.84
CA VAL A 122 -24.67 4.69 -4.70
C VAL A 122 -25.68 4.83 -5.84
N ASP A 123 -25.32 4.37 -7.03
CA ASP A 123 -26.18 3.47 -7.83
C ASP A 123 -25.41 2.83 -9.00
N ALA A 124 -25.97 1.80 -9.64
CA ALA A 124 -25.31 1.07 -10.72
C ALA A 124 -26.25 0.51 -11.80
N SER A 125 -25.76 0.47 -13.06
CA SER A 125 -26.41 -0.10 -14.27
C SER A 125 -27.49 0.79 -14.93
N PRO A 126 -27.88 0.58 -16.21
CA PRO A 126 -27.33 -0.31 -17.24
C PRO A 126 -26.96 0.42 -18.58
N ALA A 127 -26.57 -0.32 -19.62
CA ALA A 127 -26.28 0.18 -20.98
C ALA A 127 -27.55 0.43 -21.84
N PRO A 128 -27.44 1.09 -23.02
CA PRO A 128 -27.53 0.30 -24.27
C PRO A 128 -26.62 0.79 -25.44
N ALA A 129 -26.92 0.33 -26.67
CA ALA A 129 -26.10 0.39 -27.89
C ALA A 129 -26.39 1.63 -28.80
N PRO A 130 -25.67 1.85 -29.93
CA PRO A 130 -25.72 3.10 -30.71
C PRO A 130 -26.86 3.15 -31.75
N SER A 131 -27.10 4.34 -32.33
CA SER A 131 -28.11 4.61 -33.37
C SER A 131 -27.53 5.29 -34.63
N GLU A 132 -28.29 5.28 -35.73
CA GLU A 132 -27.79 5.41 -37.10
C GLU A 132 -27.92 6.79 -37.79
N THR A 133 -27.22 6.88 -38.94
CA THR A 133 -27.28 7.74 -40.16
C THR A 133 -28.53 8.62 -40.45
N PRO A 134 -28.43 9.70 -41.29
CA PRO A 134 -28.05 9.66 -42.73
C PRO A 134 -26.87 10.57 -43.11
N ALA A 135 -26.02 10.32 -44.11
CA ALA A 135 -26.18 9.77 -45.48
C ALA A 135 -26.67 10.79 -46.52
N ALA A 136 -25.78 11.14 -47.46
CA ALA A 136 -26.05 11.82 -48.72
C ALA A 136 -25.12 11.23 -49.80
N ASP A 137 -25.69 10.86 -50.95
CA ASP A 137 -25.03 10.01 -51.96
C ASP A 137 -24.39 10.81 -53.10
N ALA A 138 -23.54 10.16 -53.90
CA ALA A 138 -22.80 10.75 -55.00
C ALA A 138 -23.15 10.08 -56.36
N SER A 139 -22.64 10.66 -57.45
CA SER A 139 -22.63 10.08 -58.81
C SER A 139 -23.99 9.86 -59.49
N ALA A 140 -24.36 10.82 -60.35
CA ALA A 140 -24.99 10.51 -61.63
C ALA A 140 -24.51 11.49 -62.72
N ALA A 141 -23.87 10.98 -63.77
CA ALA A 141 -23.58 11.76 -64.97
C ALA A 141 -24.73 11.64 -65.97
N PRO A 142 -24.98 12.68 -66.79
CA PRO A 142 -24.99 12.43 -68.23
C PRO A 142 -24.36 13.54 -69.08
N ALA A 143 -24.03 13.16 -70.32
CA ALA A 143 -23.84 14.03 -71.48
C ALA A 143 -24.74 13.49 -72.61
N PRO A 144 -24.96 14.21 -73.74
CA PRO A 144 -24.43 15.53 -74.13
C PRO A 144 -25.53 16.57 -74.47
N GLY A 145 -25.13 17.77 -74.92
CA GLY A 145 -25.99 18.76 -75.55
C GLY A 145 -25.19 19.82 -76.33
N GLU A 146 -25.64 20.19 -77.53
CA GLU A 146 -24.96 21.13 -78.43
C GLU A 146 -25.42 22.59 -78.20
N GLY A 147 -24.55 23.60 -78.45
CA GLY A 147 -24.91 25.02 -78.21
C GLY A 147 -23.83 26.06 -78.54
N SER A 148 -23.56 26.25 -79.83
CA SER A 148 -22.72 27.30 -80.45
C SER A 148 -22.57 28.67 -79.75
N GLY A 149 -21.36 29.25 -79.73
CA GLY A 149 -21.18 30.71 -79.57
C GLY A 149 -19.79 31.23 -79.18
N PHE A 150 -18.87 31.41 -80.15
CA PHE A 150 -17.76 32.38 -80.02
C PHE A 150 -18.27 33.81 -80.31
N PRO A 151 -17.68 34.85 -79.68
CA PRO A 151 -16.68 35.62 -80.44
C PRO A 151 -15.35 35.84 -79.68
N ASP A 152 -14.32 36.26 -80.42
CA ASP A 152 -12.99 36.58 -79.89
C ASP A 152 -12.98 37.68 -78.81
N ALA A 153 -12.09 37.54 -77.83
CA ALA A 153 -11.80 38.55 -76.82
C ALA A 153 -10.30 38.61 -76.46
N ALA A 154 -9.52 39.24 -77.34
CA ALA A 154 -8.13 39.69 -77.20
C ALA A 154 -7.03 38.63 -76.89
N PRO A 155 -5.85 38.70 -77.54
CA PRO A 155 -4.68 37.97 -77.07
C PRO A 155 -4.18 38.55 -75.73
N ALA A 156 -3.49 37.73 -74.95
CA ALA A 156 -2.83 38.17 -73.73
C ALA A 156 -1.81 39.31 -74.00
N ALA A 157 -1.49 40.07 -72.94
CA ALA A 157 -0.39 41.02 -72.98
C ALA A 157 0.92 40.32 -73.37
N PRO A 158 1.87 40.99 -74.05
CA PRO A 158 3.14 40.38 -74.39
C PRO A 158 3.87 39.93 -73.12
N GLU A 159 4.41 38.71 -73.15
CA GLU A 159 5.32 38.21 -72.12
C GLU A 159 6.45 39.23 -71.92
N GLY A 160 6.69 39.62 -70.67
CA GLY A 160 7.72 40.59 -70.33
C GLY A 160 9.10 40.05 -70.72
N ASP A 161 9.94 40.88 -71.32
CA ASP A 161 11.31 40.48 -71.62
C ASP A 161 12.05 40.13 -70.30
N PRO A 162 12.46 38.86 -70.10
CA PRO A 162 13.10 38.41 -68.87
C PRO A 162 14.53 38.94 -68.71
N SER A 163 14.96 39.90 -69.54
CA SER A 163 16.14 40.74 -69.34
C SER A 163 15.95 41.85 -68.28
N THR A 164 14.71 42.15 -67.88
CA THR A 164 14.41 43.22 -66.92
C THR A 164 14.37 42.72 -65.47
N PRO A 165 15.05 43.38 -64.50
CA PRO A 165 15.01 42.95 -63.10
C PRO A 165 13.62 43.04 -62.45
N GLY A 166 13.32 42.08 -61.58
CA GLY A 166 12.05 41.98 -60.86
C GLY A 166 11.39 40.60 -60.96
N TRP A 167 10.15 40.51 -60.47
CA TRP A 167 9.31 39.31 -60.57
C TRP A 167 8.68 39.18 -61.97
N HIS A 168 8.68 37.97 -62.52
CA HIS A 168 8.01 37.63 -63.78
C HIS A 168 7.19 36.35 -63.64
N ASP A 169 5.91 36.42 -64.02
CA ASP A 169 5.06 35.23 -64.16
C ASP A 169 5.38 34.52 -65.49
N VAL A 170 5.45 33.19 -65.45
CA VAL A 170 5.82 32.32 -66.59
C VAL A 170 4.98 31.04 -66.61
N GLU A 171 5.06 30.25 -67.68
CA GLU A 171 4.43 28.91 -67.68
C GLU A 171 4.99 28.05 -66.52
N GLY A 172 4.11 27.65 -65.60
CA GLY A 172 4.45 26.82 -64.44
C GLY A 172 4.67 27.57 -63.11
N GLY A 173 4.75 28.90 -63.10
CA GLY A 173 4.92 29.65 -61.84
C GLY A 173 5.44 31.07 -62.02
N ARG A 174 6.27 31.54 -61.09
CA ARG A 174 6.98 32.83 -61.20
C ARG A 174 8.48 32.67 -60.98
N ILE A 175 9.26 33.52 -61.61
CA ILE A 175 10.71 33.65 -61.45
C ILE A 175 11.06 35.04 -60.94
N TYR A 176 12.28 35.21 -60.39
CA TYR A 176 12.84 36.52 -60.12
C TYR A 176 14.13 36.73 -60.91
N VAL A 177 14.25 37.91 -61.53
CA VAL A 177 15.43 38.35 -62.27
C VAL A 177 16.16 39.39 -61.41
N MET A 178 17.40 39.07 -61.04
CA MET A 178 18.25 39.87 -60.17
C MET A 178 18.71 41.17 -60.88
N PRO A 179 19.15 42.20 -60.13
CA PRO A 179 19.62 43.47 -60.72
C PRO A 179 20.83 43.37 -61.67
N ASP A 180 21.53 42.24 -61.70
CA ASP A 180 22.62 41.94 -62.64
C ASP A 180 22.18 41.19 -63.91
N GLY A 181 20.88 40.87 -64.03
CA GLY A 181 20.29 40.13 -65.14
C GLY A 181 20.34 38.60 -64.99
N THR A 182 20.83 38.07 -63.86
CA THR A 182 20.75 36.63 -63.55
C THR A 182 19.36 36.23 -63.04
N LYS A 183 19.01 34.95 -63.12
CA LYS A 183 17.81 34.42 -62.46
C LYS A 183 18.14 33.97 -61.04
N ALA A 184 17.23 34.21 -60.11
CA ALA A 184 17.34 33.69 -58.75
C ALA A 184 17.28 32.15 -58.74
N SER A 185 18.10 31.51 -57.90
CA SER A 185 18.30 30.06 -57.86
C SER A 185 18.71 29.63 -56.45
N GLY A 186 18.15 28.52 -55.95
CA GLY A 186 18.31 28.11 -54.56
C GLY A 186 17.63 29.08 -53.58
N LYS A 187 18.15 29.18 -52.35
CA LYS A 187 17.73 30.21 -51.38
C LYS A 187 18.30 31.57 -51.79
N ALA A 188 17.44 32.52 -52.16
CA ALA A 188 17.82 33.85 -52.63
C ALA A 188 17.08 34.95 -51.84
N GLU A 189 17.76 36.06 -51.57
CA GLU A 189 17.16 37.25 -50.95
C GLU A 189 16.54 38.14 -52.05
N VAL A 190 15.26 38.47 -51.88
CA VAL A 190 14.46 39.31 -52.78
C VAL A 190 13.77 40.37 -51.93
N ASP A 191 14.04 41.64 -52.23
CA ASP A 191 13.49 42.81 -51.51
C ASP A 191 13.67 42.80 -49.97
N GLY A 192 14.64 42.02 -49.47
CA GLY A 192 14.95 41.84 -48.04
C GLY A 192 14.36 40.57 -47.40
N GLU A 193 13.58 39.79 -48.14
CA GLU A 193 12.97 38.52 -47.70
C GLU A 193 13.61 37.33 -48.44
N ILE A 194 13.69 36.16 -47.79
CA ILE A 194 14.32 34.97 -48.39
C ILE A 194 13.26 34.10 -49.08
N HIS A 195 13.45 33.82 -50.35
CA HIS A 195 12.63 32.92 -51.18
C HIS A 195 13.45 31.71 -51.64
N TYR A 196 12.79 30.64 -52.10
CA TYR A 196 13.48 29.50 -52.74
C TYR A 196 13.03 29.33 -54.19
N PHE A 197 14.01 29.27 -55.09
CA PHE A 197 13.83 29.01 -56.51
C PHE A 197 14.47 27.67 -56.85
N ASP A 198 13.73 26.81 -57.53
CA ASP A 198 14.21 25.50 -57.97
C ASP A 198 15.48 25.63 -58.83
N PRO A 199 16.61 24.98 -58.51
CA PRO A 199 17.87 25.23 -59.21
C PRO A 199 17.92 24.83 -60.69
N GLU A 200 17.03 23.95 -61.16
CA GLU A 200 17.00 23.50 -62.57
C GLU A 200 16.11 24.41 -63.43
N THR A 201 14.97 24.83 -62.91
CA THR A 201 13.95 25.61 -63.63
C THR A 201 13.96 27.11 -63.32
N ASN A 202 14.51 27.50 -62.16
CA ASN A 202 14.44 28.83 -61.54
C ASN A 202 13.02 29.27 -61.13
N LEU A 203 12.06 28.34 -61.06
CA LEU A 203 10.69 28.60 -60.59
C LEU A 203 10.65 28.66 -59.06
N GLU A 204 9.99 29.68 -58.50
CA GLU A 204 9.75 29.76 -57.06
C GLU A 204 8.96 28.53 -56.56
N GLN A 205 9.42 27.94 -55.45
CA GLN A 205 8.72 26.87 -54.73
C GLN A 205 8.19 27.37 -53.38
N LYS A 206 7.10 26.77 -52.91
CA LYS A 206 6.46 27.09 -51.62
C LYS A 206 6.16 25.81 -50.85
N GLY A 207 5.87 25.96 -49.55
CA GLY A 207 5.62 24.85 -48.64
C GLY A 207 6.86 24.35 -47.93
N LEU A 208 6.80 23.10 -47.47
CA LEU A 208 7.92 22.43 -46.80
C LEU A 208 8.87 21.88 -47.87
N ILE A 209 10.12 22.35 -47.86
CA ILE A 209 11.16 21.99 -48.84
C ILE A 209 12.34 21.39 -48.08
N ASP A 210 12.81 20.21 -48.51
CA ASP A 210 14.10 19.70 -48.05
C ASP A 210 15.22 20.28 -48.92
N ILE A 211 16.22 20.88 -48.27
CA ILE A 211 17.40 21.45 -48.90
C ILE A 211 18.60 20.86 -48.16
N GLU A 212 19.37 20.03 -48.86
CA GLU A 212 20.56 19.34 -48.33
C GLU A 212 20.30 18.49 -47.06
N GLY A 213 19.11 17.88 -46.94
CA GLY A 213 18.72 17.07 -45.78
C GLY A 213 18.22 17.89 -44.57
N SER A 214 17.97 19.19 -44.77
CA SER A 214 17.33 20.06 -43.79
C SER A 214 16.00 20.58 -44.32
N THR A 215 14.92 20.45 -43.55
CA THR A 215 13.61 20.98 -43.92
C THR A 215 13.50 22.48 -43.63
N TYR A 216 12.99 23.24 -44.59
CA TYR A 216 12.65 24.67 -44.51
C TYR A 216 11.16 24.86 -44.80
N TYR A 217 10.54 25.94 -44.32
CA TYR A 217 9.18 26.33 -44.73
C TYR A 217 9.20 27.68 -45.44
N PHE A 218 8.79 27.67 -46.71
CA PHE A 218 8.50 28.87 -47.50
C PHE A 218 7.00 29.05 -47.53
N ASP A 219 6.53 30.21 -47.10
CA ASP A 219 5.12 30.41 -46.81
C ASP A 219 4.20 30.16 -48.01
N ASN A 220 3.12 29.39 -47.82
CA ASN A 220 2.26 28.93 -48.92
C ASN A 220 1.62 30.07 -49.73
N GLU A 221 1.35 31.22 -49.10
CA GLU A 221 0.76 32.37 -49.78
C GLU A 221 1.86 33.27 -50.37
N THR A 222 2.80 33.71 -49.55
CA THR A 222 3.78 34.76 -49.92
C THR A 222 5.04 34.23 -50.59
N GLY A 223 5.47 33.01 -50.29
CA GLY A 223 6.76 32.41 -50.69
C GLY A 223 7.93 32.72 -49.74
N ILE A 224 7.69 33.52 -48.70
CA ILE A 224 8.73 34.00 -47.77
C ILE A 224 9.15 32.90 -46.79
N MET A 225 10.45 32.70 -46.59
CA MET A 225 11.02 31.74 -45.63
C MET A 225 10.62 32.09 -44.20
N ARG A 226 10.08 31.11 -43.47
CA ARG A 226 9.63 31.27 -42.09
C ARG A 226 10.70 30.85 -41.10
N THR A 227 10.89 31.68 -40.08
CA THR A 227 11.69 31.38 -38.87
C THR A 227 10.77 31.34 -37.64
N GLY A 228 11.24 30.76 -36.53
CA GLY A 228 10.46 30.57 -35.31
C GLY A 228 9.31 29.56 -35.48
N TRP A 229 8.24 29.73 -34.71
CA TRP A 229 7.04 28.88 -34.79
C TRP A 229 6.22 29.15 -36.07
N ALA A 230 5.92 28.11 -36.82
CA ALA A 230 4.98 28.15 -37.94
C ALA A 230 4.10 26.89 -38.00
N LYS A 231 2.92 27.00 -38.64
CA LYS A 231 1.91 25.91 -38.68
C LYS A 231 1.55 25.39 -40.09
N PRO A 232 2.52 25.06 -40.97
CA PRO A 232 2.22 24.51 -42.30
C PRO A 232 1.39 23.23 -42.21
N ASN A 233 0.39 23.10 -43.11
CA ASN A 233 -0.48 21.92 -43.21
C ASN A 233 -1.14 21.51 -41.88
N ASP A 234 -1.55 22.52 -41.10
CA ASP A 234 -2.15 22.42 -39.76
C ASP A 234 -1.27 21.76 -38.68
N ARG A 235 0.05 21.66 -38.89
CA ARG A 235 0.99 21.08 -37.92
C ARG A 235 2.06 22.07 -37.51
N TRP A 236 2.41 22.10 -36.22
CA TRP A 236 3.43 23.00 -35.69
C TRP A 236 4.85 22.51 -35.98
N TYR A 237 5.72 23.44 -36.37
CA TYR A 237 7.16 23.29 -36.58
C TYR A 237 7.86 24.49 -35.92
N TYR A 238 9.12 24.29 -35.51
CA TYR A 238 10.00 25.41 -35.13
C TYR A 238 11.20 25.47 -36.09
N PHE A 239 11.40 26.64 -36.69
CA PHE A 239 12.50 26.92 -37.60
C PHE A 239 13.55 27.82 -36.93
N ASN A 240 14.83 27.48 -37.11
CA ASN A 240 15.99 28.24 -36.65
C ASN A 240 16.09 29.59 -37.38
N ALA A 241 17.00 30.46 -36.92
CA ALA A 241 17.24 31.77 -37.56
C ALA A 241 17.80 31.67 -38.99
N ASP A 242 18.37 30.52 -39.38
CA ASP A 242 18.80 30.21 -40.76
C ASP A 242 17.68 29.60 -41.63
N GLY A 243 16.49 29.40 -41.06
CA GLY A 243 15.31 28.78 -41.68
C GLY A 243 15.19 27.26 -41.52
N SER A 244 16.20 26.57 -40.96
CA SER A 244 16.19 25.10 -40.84
C SER A 244 15.27 24.61 -39.70
N ALA A 245 14.55 23.51 -39.89
CA ALA A 245 13.69 22.93 -38.86
C ALA A 245 14.50 22.35 -37.69
N LYS A 246 14.08 22.59 -36.44
CA LYS A 246 14.59 21.87 -35.26
C LYS A 246 14.04 20.45 -35.21
N SER A 247 14.85 19.52 -34.71
CA SER A 247 14.45 18.16 -34.33
C SER A 247 14.96 17.82 -32.92
N GLY A 248 14.36 16.83 -32.28
CA GLY A 248 14.63 16.44 -30.89
C GLY A 248 14.03 17.40 -29.85
N TRP A 249 14.57 17.34 -28.63
CA TRP A 249 14.18 18.24 -27.53
C TRP A 249 14.60 19.68 -27.78
N PHE A 250 13.63 20.60 -27.71
CA PHE A 250 13.83 22.03 -27.83
C PHE A 250 13.30 22.74 -26.58
N LYS A 251 14.12 23.62 -25.99
CA LYS A 251 13.68 24.55 -24.96
C LYS A 251 13.46 25.92 -25.59
N ASP A 252 12.22 26.37 -25.60
CA ASP A 252 11.86 27.70 -26.06
C ASP A 252 12.09 28.71 -24.91
N ALA A 253 13.10 29.56 -25.07
CA ALA A 253 13.47 30.55 -24.06
C ALA A 253 12.51 31.75 -23.99
N GLU A 254 11.73 31.99 -25.04
CA GLU A 254 10.76 33.09 -25.13
C GLU A 254 9.39 32.63 -24.60
N ALA A 255 9.03 31.36 -24.82
CA ALA A 255 7.84 30.71 -24.28
C ALA A 255 8.07 30.18 -22.83
N ASP A 256 8.44 31.08 -21.91
CA ASP A 256 8.69 30.83 -20.47
C ASP A 256 9.80 29.82 -20.14
N GLY A 257 10.64 29.43 -21.11
CA GLY A 257 11.56 28.31 -20.93
C GLY A 257 10.90 26.93 -21.05
N ALA A 258 9.74 26.83 -21.69
CA ALA A 258 9.05 25.55 -21.88
C ALA A 258 9.80 24.60 -22.81
N TRP A 259 9.69 23.30 -22.53
CA TRP A 259 10.23 22.24 -23.39
C TRP A 259 9.19 21.76 -24.39
N TYR A 260 9.66 21.39 -25.58
CA TYR A 260 8.92 20.82 -26.70
C TYR A 260 9.76 19.68 -27.28
N TYR A 261 9.14 18.75 -27.99
CA TYR A 261 9.86 17.74 -28.78
C TYR A 261 9.42 17.83 -30.24
N LEU A 262 10.38 18.05 -31.13
CA LEU A 262 10.18 18.03 -32.57
C LEU A 262 10.63 16.66 -33.10
N GLU A 263 9.83 16.00 -33.93
CA GLU A 263 10.21 14.76 -34.60
C GLU A 263 11.37 15.01 -35.61
N SER A 264 11.97 13.95 -36.15
CA SER A 264 13.02 14.06 -37.18
C SER A 264 12.58 14.80 -38.45
N THR A 265 11.27 14.93 -38.68
CA THR A 265 10.66 15.72 -39.76
C THR A 265 10.50 17.21 -39.42
N GLY A 266 10.84 17.65 -38.21
CA GLY A 266 10.60 19.00 -37.71
C GLY A 266 9.23 19.21 -37.04
N ARG A 267 8.33 18.24 -37.12
CA ARG A 267 6.96 18.31 -36.59
C ARG A 267 6.92 18.21 -35.06
N SER A 268 6.27 19.15 -34.39
CA SER A 268 6.05 19.08 -32.94
C SER A 268 5.19 17.87 -32.53
N ARG A 269 5.61 17.18 -31.48
CA ARG A 269 4.83 16.15 -30.78
C ARG A 269 3.72 16.75 -29.92
N THR A 270 2.70 15.94 -29.70
CA THR A 270 1.67 16.08 -28.65
C THR A 270 1.35 14.67 -28.12
N GLY A 271 0.71 14.59 -26.96
CA GLY A 271 0.42 13.34 -26.26
C GLY A 271 1.66 12.70 -25.65
N TRP A 272 1.60 11.39 -25.42
CA TRP A 272 2.71 10.62 -24.88
C TRP A 272 3.89 10.50 -25.86
N LEU A 273 5.10 10.49 -25.28
CA LEU A 273 6.37 10.28 -25.95
C LEU A 273 7.22 9.32 -25.11
N GLU A 274 7.78 8.30 -25.74
CA GLU A 274 8.88 7.51 -25.20
C GLU A 274 10.19 8.02 -25.82
N ASP A 275 11.16 8.38 -24.98
CA ASP A 275 12.49 8.82 -25.41
C ASP A 275 13.56 8.37 -24.41
N GLY A 276 14.64 7.75 -24.91
CA GLY A 276 15.70 7.16 -24.09
C GLY A 276 15.28 5.99 -23.17
N GLY A 277 14.03 5.51 -23.27
CA GLY A 277 13.42 4.54 -22.33
C GLY A 277 12.65 5.19 -21.18
N ASP A 278 12.56 6.53 -21.15
CA ASP A 278 11.71 7.30 -20.26
C ASP A 278 10.44 7.75 -20.98
N TRP A 279 9.34 7.90 -20.24
CA TRP A 279 8.08 8.43 -20.76
C TRP A 279 7.89 9.90 -20.36
N TYR A 280 7.36 10.68 -21.30
CA TYR A 280 7.06 12.10 -21.16
C TYR A 280 5.66 12.37 -21.72
N TYR A 281 5.00 13.42 -21.24
CA TYR A 281 3.74 13.90 -21.82
C TYR A 281 3.91 15.30 -22.41
N LEU A 282 3.53 15.47 -23.67
CA LEU A 282 3.44 16.76 -24.35
C LEU A 282 1.97 17.15 -24.39
N ARG A 283 1.61 18.30 -23.82
CA ARG A 283 0.26 18.86 -23.86
C ARG A 283 -0.18 19.12 -25.31
N GLU A 284 -1.47 19.37 -25.54
CA GLU A 284 -2.01 19.70 -26.87
C GLU A 284 -1.31 20.91 -27.54
N SER A 285 -0.79 21.85 -26.73
CA SER A 285 0.03 22.97 -27.18
C SER A 285 1.50 22.62 -27.53
N GLY A 286 1.88 21.34 -27.47
CA GLY A 286 3.26 20.85 -27.65
C GLY A 286 4.17 21.01 -26.43
N ARG A 287 3.78 21.83 -25.43
CA ARG A 287 4.57 22.02 -24.20
C ARG A 287 4.62 20.73 -23.37
N MET A 288 5.82 20.31 -23.00
CA MET A 288 6.09 19.22 -22.06
C MET A 288 5.46 19.50 -20.69
N ASP A 289 4.90 18.46 -20.09
CA ASP A 289 4.22 18.54 -18.80
C ASP A 289 5.10 18.14 -17.60
N THR A 290 4.78 18.65 -16.42
CA THR A 290 5.49 18.38 -15.16
C THR A 290 4.53 18.44 -13.96
N GLY A 291 4.82 17.69 -12.89
CA GLY A 291 3.99 17.59 -11.70
C GLY A 291 2.88 16.55 -11.83
N TRP A 292 1.76 16.78 -11.14
CA TRP A 292 0.58 15.90 -11.21
C TRP A 292 -0.29 16.26 -12.41
N SER A 293 -0.51 15.29 -13.30
CA SER A 293 -1.32 15.46 -14.50
C SER A 293 -2.44 14.42 -14.56
N HIS A 294 -3.65 14.87 -14.90
CA HIS A 294 -4.80 14.01 -15.15
C HIS A 294 -4.97 13.83 -16.66
N ILE A 295 -4.80 12.60 -17.15
CA ILE A 295 -4.67 12.27 -18.58
C ILE A 295 -5.54 11.04 -18.86
N ASP A 296 -6.47 11.14 -19.80
CA ASP A 296 -7.37 10.07 -20.25
C ASP A 296 -8.18 9.37 -19.14
N GLY A 297 -8.39 10.04 -18.00
CA GLY A 297 -9.12 9.55 -16.83
C GLY A 297 -8.24 9.15 -15.64
N ASP A 298 -6.94 8.97 -15.83
CA ASP A 298 -5.99 8.52 -14.81
C ASP A 298 -5.06 9.66 -14.35
N TRP A 299 -4.55 9.56 -13.12
CA TRP A 299 -3.50 10.46 -12.62
C TRP A 299 -2.11 9.88 -12.85
N TYR A 300 -1.18 10.75 -13.23
CA TYR A 300 0.25 10.46 -13.42
C TYR A 300 1.07 11.53 -12.70
N HIS A 301 2.29 11.18 -12.30
CA HIS A 301 3.28 12.16 -11.82
C HIS A 301 4.45 12.23 -12.81
N LEU A 302 4.77 13.44 -13.25
CA LEU A 302 5.89 13.77 -14.11
C LEU A 302 6.91 14.56 -13.29
N ARG A 303 8.18 14.18 -13.33
CA ARG A 303 9.28 14.90 -12.64
C ARG A 303 9.46 16.31 -13.21
N ALA A 304 10.25 17.14 -12.53
CA ALA A 304 10.66 18.45 -13.06
C ALA A 304 11.44 18.37 -14.39
N SER A 305 11.97 17.18 -14.73
CA SER A 305 12.57 16.84 -16.02
C SER A 305 11.59 16.26 -17.05
N GLY A 306 10.28 16.31 -16.79
CA GLY A 306 9.21 15.74 -17.62
C GLY A 306 9.07 14.21 -17.57
N ARG A 307 10.07 13.51 -17.02
CA ARG A 307 10.10 12.04 -16.90
C ARG A 307 9.01 11.52 -15.97
N MET A 308 8.19 10.59 -16.46
CA MET A 308 7.12 9.93 -15.71
C MET A 308 7.65 9.07 -14.56
N ASP A 309 7.04 9.21 -13.38
CA ASP A 309 7.32 8.37 -12.22
C ASP A 309 6.58 7.03 -12.28
N THR A 310 7.23 5.98 -11.76
CA THR A 310 6.68 4.63 -11.58
C THR A 310 7.13 4.06 -10.23
N GLY A 311 6.35 3.12 -9.68
CA GLY A 311 6.56 2.57 -8.34
C GLY A 311 6.27 3.56 -7.21
N TRP A 312 6.88 3.33 -6.05
CA TRP A 312 6.77 4.20 -4.88
C TRP A 312 7.46 5.55 -5.10
N THR A 313 6.67 6.64 -5.07
CA THR A 313 7.15 8.01 -5.30
C THR A 313 6.74 8.90 -4.13
N LYS A 314 7.67 9.72 -3.64
CA LYS A 314 7.42 10.65 -2.53
C LYS A 314 7.29 12.08 -3.05
N VAL A 315 6.10 12.68 -2.92
CA VAL A 315 5.80 14.02 -3.43
C VAL A 315 5.37 14.94 -2.29
N LYS A 316 6.11 16.03 -2.07
CA LYS A 316 5.87 17.05 -1.02
C LYS A 316 5.76 16.53 0.42
N GLY A 317 6.22 15.30 0.69
CA GLY A 317 6.22 14.66 2.01
C GLY A 317 5.40 13.37 2.05
N ASP A 318 4.33 13.30 1.28
CA ASP A 318 3.44 12.14 1.15
C ASP A 318 4.04 11.08 0.20
N TRP A 319 3.71 9.81 0.46
CA TRP A 319 4.01 8.69 -0.44
C TRP A 319 2.83 8.37 -1.34
N TYR A 320 3.12 7.96 -2.57
CA TYR A 320 2.19 7.54 -3.61
C TYR A 320 2.73 6.26 -4.28
N HIS A 321 1.85 5.46 -4.87
CA HIS A 321 2.24 4.36 -5.75
C HIS A 321 1.75 4.62 -7.18
N LEU A 322 2.66 4.53 -8.14
CA LEU A 322 2.38 4.61 -9.57
C LEU A 322 2.66 3.24 -10.20
N ARG A 323 1.80 2.76 -11.09
CA ARG A 323 1.99 1.49 -11.81
C ARG A 323 3.19 1.57 -12.75
N GLY A 324 3.60 0.44 -13.32
CA GLY A 324 4.60 0.41 -14.41
C GLY A 324 4.18 1.20 -15.66
N SER A 325 2.89 1.53 -15.80
CA SER A 325 2.35 2.44 -16.81
C SER A 325 2.17 3.90 -16.32
N GLY A 326 2.76 4.26 -15.18
CA GLY A 326 2.68 5.60 -14.57
C GLY A 326 1.34 5.96 -13.91
N ARG A 327 0.28 5.17 -14.15
CA ARG A 327 -1.05 5.37 -13.57
C ARG A 327 -1.03 5.22 -12.04
N MET A 328 -1.53 6.23 -11.33
CA MET A 328 -1.60 6.26 -9.87
C MET A 328 -2.57 5.22 -9.31
N ASP A 329 -2.13 4.48 -8.29
CA ASP A 329 -2.99 3.55 -7.54
C ASP A 329 -3.79 4.25 -6.43
N THR A 330 -4.96 3.70 -6.16
CA THR A 330 -5.83 4.05 -5.02
C THR A 330 -6.42 2.78 -4.41
N GLY A 331 -6.75 2.80 -3.12
CA GLY A 331 -7.27 1.64 -2.40
C GLY A 331 -6.16 0.71 -1.91
N TRP A 332 -6.50 -0.56 -1.73
CA TRP A 332 -5.54 -1.60 -1.28
C TRP A 332 -4.64 -2.06 -2.43
N ILE A 333 -3.32 -1.97 -2.24
CA ILE A 333 -2.33 -2.62 -3.11
C ILE A 333 -1.50 -3.62 -2.32
N LYS A 334 -0.93 -4.60 -3.04
CA LYS A 334 0.04 -5.54 -2.50
C LYS A 334 1.37 -5.40 -3.24
N ASP A 335 2.43 -5.06 -2.51
CA ASP A 335 3.78 -4.88 -3.06
C ASP A 335 4.84 -5.46 -2.10
N GLY A 336 5.92 -6.02 -2.63
CA GLY A 336 6.97 -6.71 -1.87
C GLY A 336 6.51 -7.98 -1.10
N GLY A 337 5.21 -8.26 -1.05
CA GLY A 337 4.59 -9.28 -0.19
C GLY A 337 3.65 -8.69 0.86
N ASP A 338 3.79 -7.40 1.17
CA ASP A 338 3.02 -6.64 2.14
C ASP A 338 1.79 -5.96 1.51
N TRP A 339 0.79 -5.62 2.33
CA TRP A 339 -0.34 -4.80 1.92
C TRP A 339 -0.16 -3.34 2.36
N TYR A 340 -0.62 -2.42 1.53
CA TYR A 340 -0.64 -0.97 1.78
C TYR A 340 -1.99 -0.39 1.36
N TYR A 341 -2.41 0.70 1.97
CA TYR A 341 -3.62 1.43 1.58
C TYR A 341 -3.27 2.83 1.07
N LEU A 342 -3.71 3.16 -0.14
CA LEU A 342 -3.69 4.49 -0.71
C LEU A 342 -5.10 5.09 -0.59
N ARG A 343 -5.21 6.32 -0.08
CA ARG A 343 -6.47 7.07 -0.03
C ARG A 343 -6.96 7.38 -1.45
N GLY A 344 -8.20 7.86 -1.58
CA GLY A 344 -8.76 8.29 -2.89
C GLY A 344 -7.97 9.40 -3.59
N SER A 345 -7.10 10.11 -2.86
CA SER A 345 -6.14 11.09 -3.40
C SER A 345 -4.77 10.51 -3.75
N GLY A 346 -4.62 9.17 -3.79
CA GLY A 346 -3.36 8.46 -4.05
C GLY A 346 -2.36 8.43 -2.90
N ARG A 347 -2.57 9.23 -1.84
CA ARG A 347 -1.69 9.31 -0.67
C ARG A 347 -1.73 8.03 0.15
N MET A 348 -0.57 7.46 0.46
CA MET A 348 -0.42 6.32 1.36
C MET A 348 -0.86 6.67 2.77
N ASP A 349 -1.62 5.77 3.39
CA ASP A 349 -2.13 5.94 4.75
C ASP A 349 -1.23 5.26 5.80
N THR A 350 -1.34 5.70 7.06
CA THR A 350 -0.58 5.16 8.20
C THR A 350 -1.38 5.22 9.50
N GLY A 351 -1.08 4.33 10.46
CA GLY A 351 -1.79 4.21 11.73
C GLY A 351 -3.14 3.49 11.58
N TRP A 352 -4.11 3.89 12.39
CA TRP A 352 -5.47 3.33 12.34
C TRP A 352 -6.24 3.88 11.14
N THR A 353 -6.58 3.01 10.20
CA THR A 353 -7.31 3.33 8.97
C THR A 353 -8.64 2.57 8.94
N LYS A 354 -9.74 3.24 8.59
CA LYS A 354 -11.07 2.61 8.47
C LYS A 354 -11.44 2.46 7.00
N VAL A 355 -11.68 1.23 6.53
CA VAL A 355 -12.02 0.93 5.13
C VAL A 355 -13.29 0.09 5.08
N SER A 356 -14.31 0.59 4.37
CA SER A 356 -15.60 -0.09 4.14
C SER A 356 -16.36 -0.53 5.41
N GLY A 357 -16.05 0.07 6.57
CA GLY A 357 -16.67 -0.23 7.87
C GLY A 357 -15.71 -0.89 8.85
N ASP A 358 -14.77 -1.69 8.37
CA ASP A 358 -13.75 -2.37 9.16
C ASP A 358 -12.57 -1.43 9.52
N TRP A 359 -11.94 -1.68 10.67
CA TRP A 359 -10.68 -1.03 11.05
C TRP A 359 -9.48 -1.90 10.70
N TYR A 360 -8.38 -1.22 10.35
CA TYR A 360 -7.07 -1.77 10.00
C TYR A 360 -5.99 -0.95 10.69
N HIS A 361 -4.82 -1.55 10.94
CA HIS A 361 -3.62 -0.81 11.36
C HIS A 361 -2.54 -0.90 10.29
N LEU A 362 -1.89 0.22 10.01
CA LEU A 362 -0.78 0.38 9.08
C LEU A 362 0.43 0.94 9.84
N ARG A 363 1.61 0.37 9.64
CA ARG A 363 2.87 0.86 10.23
C ARG A 363 3.22 2.24 9.68
N ALA A 364 4.20 2.91 10.28
CA ALA A 364 4.76 4.17 9.76
C ALA A 364 5.36 4.03 8.34
N SER A 365 5.67 2.81 7.91
CA SER A 365 6.07 2.45 6.54
C SER A 365 4.90 2.12 5.60
N GLY A 366 3.64 2.33 6.02
CA GLY A 366 2.42 2.01 5.28
C GLY A 366 2.03 0.53 5.26
N ARG A 367 2.91 -0.36 5.71
CA ARG A 367 2.69 -1.82 5.75
C ARG A 367 1.58 -2.19 6.73
N MET A 368 0.61 -2.97 6.27
CA MET A 368 -0.51 -3.46 7.07
C MET A 368 -0.09 -4.47 8.14
N ASP A 369 -0.61 -4.32 9.34
CA ASP A 369 -0.43 -5.25 10.46
C ASP A 369 -1.44 -6.41 10.45
N THR A 370 -1.01 -7.56 10.99
CA THR A 370 -1.82 -8.74 11.28
C THR A 370 -1.36 -9.36 12.61
N GLY A 371 -2.21 -10.18 13.23
CA GLY A 371 -1.98 -10.77 14.55
C GLY A 371 -2.17 -9.78 15.70
N TRP A 372 -1.57 -10.08 16.85
CA TRP A 372 -1.57 -9.20 18.02
C TRP A 372 -0.62 -8.02 17.83
N ILE A 373 -1.10 -6.79 18.06
CA ILE A 373 -0.26 -5.58 18.12
C ILE A 373 -0.54 -4.75 19.37
N LYS A 374 0.49 -4.05 19.85
CA LYS A 374 0.39 -3.14 21.00
C LYS A 374 0.50 -1.70 20.54
N VAL A 375 -0.59 -0.94 20.60
CA VAL A 375 -0.64 0.47 20.18
C VAL A 375 -0.95 1.34 21.39
N LYS A 376 -0.05 2.29 21.70
CA LYS A 376 -0.15 3.21 22.85
C LYS A 376 -0.48 2.48 24.17
N GLY A 377 0.23 1.37 24.42
CA GLY A 377 0.10 0.54 25.62
C GLY A 377 -1.06 -0.46 25.63
N SER A 378 -2.07 -0.31 24.77
CA SER A 378 -3.19 -1.25 24.67
C SER A 378 -2.92 -2.32 23.60
N TRP A 379 -3.33 -3.57 23.87
CA TRP A 379 -3.30 -4.65 22.88
C TRP A 379 -4.55 -4.63 21.99
N TYR A 380 -4.39 -5.11 20.75
CA TYR A 380 -5.40 -5.25 19.71
C TYR A 380 -5.09 -6.52 18.91
N HIS A 381 -6.11 -7.21 18.39
CA HIS A 381 -5.91 -8.30 17.43
C HIS A 381 -6.41 -7.91 16.03
N LEU A 382 -5.62 -8.23 15.01
CA LEU A 382 -5.93 -8.06 13.59
C LEU A 382 -5.94 -9.45 12.92
N ARG A 383 -7.00 -9.78 12.19
CA ARG A 383 -7.09 -11.02 11.41
C ARG A 383 -5.99 -11.10 10.35
N GLY A 384 -5.76 -12.28 9.79
CA GLY A 384 -4.86 -12.45 8.62
C GLY A 384 -5.25 -11.63 7.38
N SER A 385 -6.45 -11.04 7.36
CA SER A 385 -6.94 -10.08 6.36
C SER A 385 -6.74 -8.60 6.75
N GLY A 386 -6.03 -8.31 7.86
CA GLY A 386 -5.79 -6.98 8.41
C GLY A 386 -6.95 -6.36 9.19
N ARG A 387 -8.13 -6.99 9.17
CA ARG A 387 -9.34 -6.50 9.86
C ARG A 387 -9.21 -6.68 11.37
N MET A 388 -9.49 -5.62 12.13
CA MET A 388 -9.50 -5.60 13.58
C MET A 388 -10.63 -6.45 14.17
N ASP A 389 -10.32 -7.23 15.20
CA ASP A 389 -11.28 -8.02 15.96
C ASP A 389 -11.98 -7.21 17.08
N THR A 390 -13.21 -7.61 17.37
CA THR A 390 -14.06 -7.09 18.45
C THR A 390 -14.98 -8.20 18.96
N GLY A 391 -15.25 -8.23 20.27
CA GLY A 391 -15.96 -9.30 20.96
C GLY A 391 -15.00 -10.37 21.50
N TRP A 392 -15.55 -11.55 21.79
CA TRP A 392 -14.79 -12.71 22.23
C TRP A 392 -13.93 -13.28 21.09
N LEU A 393 -12.67 -13.57 21.39
CA LEU A 393 -11.66 -14.14 20.48
C LEU A 393 -11.04 -15.38 21.14
N GLU A 394 -11.07 -16.51 20.44
CA GLU A 394 -10.25 -17.68 20.75
C GLU A 394 -8.90 -17.53 20.02
N TYR A 395 -7.79 -17.64 20.75
CA TYR A 395 -6.43 -17.55 20.22
C TYR A 395 -5.51 -18.53 20.96
N ASP A 396 -4.94 -19.48 20.22
CA ASP A 396 -4.04 -20.54 20.72
C ASP A 396 -4.63 -21.41 21.85
N GLY A 397 -5.96 -21.57 21.86
CA GLY A 397 -6.72 -22.31 22.88
C GLY A 397 -7.21 -21.46 24.05
N ASP A 398 -6.62 -20.28 24.25
CA ASP A 398 -7.03 -19.30 25.27
C ASP A 398 -8.09 -18.34 24.73
N TRP A 399 -8.94 -17.82 25.62
CA TRP A 399 -10.00 -16.87 25.28
C TRP A 399 -9.67 -15.45 25.75
N TYR A 400 -9.93 -14.47 24.89
CA TYR A 400 -9.69 -13.05 25.10
C TYR A 400 -10.95 -12.26 24.76
N TYR A 401 -11.09 -11.04 25.30
CA TYR A 401 -12.14 -10.12 24.88
C TYR A 401 -11.55 -8.81 24.33
N LEU A 402 -12.03 -8.39 23.16
CA LEU A 402 -11.72 -7.11 22.55
C LEU A 402 -12.97 -6.21 22.61
N TYR A 403 -12.92 -5.06 23.27
CA TYR A 403 -14.05 -4.12 23.27
C TYR A 403 -14.38 -3.64 21.84
N GLY A 404 -15.53 -2.99 21.64
CA GLY A 404 -15.88 -2.36 20.35
C GLY A 404 -14.92 -1.26 19.86
N SER A 405 -13.90 -0.91 20.64
CA SER A 405 -12.77 -0.05 20.25
C SER A 405 -11.54 -0.84 19.76
N GLY A 406 -11.62 -2.17 19.69
CA GLY A 406 -10.52 -3.09 19.37
C GLY A 406 -9.54 -3.35 20.52
N ARG A 407 -9.57 -2.54 21.58
CA ARG A 407 -8.72 -2.72 22.76
C ARG A 407 -9.06 -4.03 23.46
N MET A 408 -8.04 -4.80 23.83
CA MET A 408 -8.16 -5.95 24.71
C MET A 408 -8.61 -5.54 26.11
N ALA A 409 -9.47 -6.35 26.73
CA ALA A 409 -9.79 -6.29 28.15
C ALA A 409 -8.63 -6.86 28.98
N THR A 410 -8.31 -6.24 30.11
CA THR A 410 -7.26 -6.67 31.04
C THR A 410 -7.66 -6.26 32.45
N ASP A 411 -7.58 -7.17 33.42
CA ASP A 411 -8.03 -7.00 34.80
C ASP A 411 -9.49 -6.50 34.90
N ASP A 412 -10.40 -7.06 34.07
CA ASP A 412 -11.82 -6.67 33.98
C ASP A 412 -12.75 -7.89 33.81
N THR A 413 -14.02 -7.75 34.15
CA THR A 413 -15.04 -8.82 34.05
C THR A 413 -16.05 -8.51 32.96
N VAL A 414 -16.01 -9.26 31.87
CA VAL A 414 -16.92 -9.13 30.71
C VAL A 414 -17.88 -10.31 30.65
N ASP A 415 -19.18 -10.06 30.48
CA ASP A 415 -20.25 -11.06 30.42
C ASP A 415 -20.32 -12.04 31.63
N GLY A 416 -19.63 -11.72 32.74
CA GLY A 416 -19.50 -12.56 33.93
C GLY A 416 -18.18 -13.33 34.04
N TYR A 417 -17.31 -13.23 33.03
CA TYR A 417 -16.01 -13.90 32.93
C TYR A 417 -14.87 -12.92 33.21
N TYR A 418 -13.90 -13.30 34.04
CA TYR A 418 -12.77 -12.42 34.41
C TYR A 418 -11.60 -12.58 33.43
N LEU A 419 -11.19 -11.48 32.81
CA LEU A 419 -9.98 -11.36 32.00
C LEU A 419 -8.85 -10.84 32.90
N SER A 420 -7.72 -11.55 32.94
CA SER A 420 -6.55 -11.21 33.77
C SER A 420 -5.75 -10.00 33.26
N GLY A 421 -4.66 -9.65 33.94
CA GLY A 421 -3.67 -8.68 33.44
C GLY A 421 -2.98 -9.08 32.12
N SER A 422 -3.03 -10.36 31.72
CA SER A 422 -2.60 -10.81 30.38
C SER A 422 -3.71 -10.65 29.32
N GLY A 423 -4.96 -10.49 29.75
CA GLY A 423 -6.17 -10.42 28.92
C GLY A 423 -6.85 -11.76 28.68
N ARG A 424 -6.28 -12.86 29.18
CA ARG A 424 -6.88 -14.19 29.13
C ARG A 424 -8.04 -14.33 30.10
N TRP A 425 -9.11 -14.98 29.66
CA TRP A 425 -10.19 -15.46 30.52
C TRP A 425 -9.68 -16.55 31.46
N ILE A 426 -9.74 -16.27 32.76
CA ILE A 426 -9.38 -17.22 33.82
C ILE A 426 -10.62 -18.01 34.25
N THR A 427 -10.50 -19.34 34.30
CA THR A 427 -11.58 -20.23 34.74
C THR A 427 -11.51 -20.53 36.24
N ASP A 428 -12.61 -21.04 36.80
CA ASP A 428 -12.63 -21.58 38.17
C ASP A 428 -11.56 -22.67 38.37
N SER A 429 -11.28 -23.47 37.33
CA SER A 429 -10.26 -24.54 37.40
C SER A 429 -8.87 -23.99 37.62
N ASP A 430 -8.51 -22.90 36.93
CA ASP A 430 -7.19 -22.26 37.03
C ASP A 430 -7.00 -21.65 38.43
N LEU A 431 -8.03 -20.98 38.95
CA LEU A 431 -8.02 -20.43 40.29
C LEU A 431 -8.02 -21.52 41.37
N ILE A 432 -8.76 -22.61 41.19
CA ILE A 432 -8.73 -23.77 42.12
C ILE A 432 -7.33 -24.40 42.11
N TYR A 433 -6.71 -24.56 40.94
CA TYR A 433 -5.37 -25.13 40.82
C TYR A 433 -4.31 -24.22 41.44
N ALA A 434 -4.28 -22.94 41.08
CA ALA A 434 -3.35 -21.95 41.64
C ALA A 434 -3.52 -21.74 43.15
N ASN A 435 -4.75 -21.86 43.69
CA ASN A 435 -5.00 -21.79 45.12
C ASN A 435 -4.72 -23.11 45.87
N SER A 436 -4.39 -24.21 45.19
CA SER A 436 -3.92 -25.42 45.86
C SER A 436 -2.57 -25.17 46.56
N PHE A 437 -1.67 -24.39 45.95
CA PHE A 437 -0.32 -24.08 46.46
C PHE A 437 -0.31 -22.93 47.47
N TYR A 438 0.54 -23.04 48.50
CA TYR A 438 0.88 -21.93 49.39
C TYR A 438 2.01 -21.07 48.78
N SER A 439 2.25 -19.87 49.34
CA SER A 439 3.52 -19.14 49.20
C SER A 439 3.70 -18.17 50.35
N ASP A 440 4.94 -17.97 50.79
CA ASP A 440 5.33 -16.97 51.81
C ASP A 440 5.25 -15.52 51.29
N THR A 441 5.08 -15.34 49.96
CA THR A 441 4.88 -14.02 49.35
C THR A 441 3.51 -13.92 48.68
N ASN A 442 3.17 -12.70 48.24
CA ASN A 442 1.97 -12.46 47.43
C ASN A 442 2.13 -12.90 45.95
N TYR A 443 3.08 -13.77 45.60
CA TYR A 443 3.30 -14.22 44.23
C TYR A 443 3.43 -15.75 44.12
N LEU A 444 2.83 -16.32 43.09
CA LEU A 444 3.01 -17.72 42.67
C LEU A 444 3.34 -17.72 41.17
N ILE A 445 4.43 -18.38 40.79
CA ILE A 445 4.68 -18.76 39.39
C ILE A 445 4.22 -20.22 39.21
N ILE A 446 3.50 -20.50 38.13
CA ILE A 446 3.25 -21.85 37.62
C ILE A 446 3.92 -21.96 36.25
N VAL A 447 4.71 -23.02 36.06
CA VAL A 447 5.32 -23.40 34.80
C VAL A 447 4.70 -24.72 34.35
N ASP A 448 3.93 -24.69 33.27
CA ASP A 448 3.49 -25.90 32.58
C ASP A 448 4.58 -26.26 31.55
N THR A 449 5.29 -27.37 31.77
CA THR A 449 6.37 -27.75 30.87
C THR A 449 5.87 -28.44 29.59
N ASP A 450 4.67 -29.04 29.59
CA ASP A 450 4.06 -29.68 28.43
C ASP A 450 3.57 -28.65 27.41
N SER A 451 2.78 -27.64 27.84
CA SER A 451 2.41 -26.52 26.96
C SER A 451 3.54 -25.50 26.74
N ASN A 452 4.63 -25.62 27.50
CA ASN A 452 5.75 -24.66 27.51
C ASN A 452 5.26 -23.23 27.81
N TRP A 453 4.54 -23.08 28.92
CA TRP A 453 3.90 -21.81 29.30
C TRP A 453 4.20 -21.44 30.76
N VAL A 454 4.22 -20.13 31.05
CA VAL A 454 4.40 -19.59 32.40
C VAL A 454 3.23 -18.68 32.74
N THR A 455 2.58 -18.95 33.87
CA THR A 455 1.49 -18.13 34.42
C THR A 455 1.91 -17.61 35.79
N ILE A 456 1.72 -16.31 36.04
CA ILE A 456 2.08 -15.66 37.31
C ILE A 456 0.82 -15.10 37.96
N TYR A 457 0.56 -15.56 39.19
CA TYR A 457 -0.53 -15.11 40.04
C TYR A 457 -0.03 -14.18 41.12
N LYS A 458 -0.84 -13.18 41.46
CA LYS A 458 -0.63 -12.28 42.59
C LYS A 458 -1.77 -12.42 43.61
N GLY A 459 -1.44 -12.30 44.89
CA GLY A 459 -2.36 -12.40 46.02
C GLY A 459 -2.13 -13.60 46.93
N ALA A 460 -2.71 -13.53 48.13
CA ALA A 460 -2.70 -14.61 49.10
C ALA A 460 -3.60 -15.78 48.65
N LYS A 461 -3.28 -17.00 49.10
CA LYS A 461 -4.09 -18.21 48.83
C LYS A 461 -5.56 -18.00 49.21
N GLY A 462 -6.45 -18.21 48.24
CA GLY A 462 -7.90 -17.94 48.30
C GLY A 462 -8.32 -16.62 47.63
N PHE A 463 -7.38 -15.71 47.37
CA PHE A 463 -7.60 -14.37 46.82
C PHE A 463 -6.55 -14.03 45.75
N ARG A 464 -6.26 -14.99 44.87
CA ARG A 464 -5.31 -14.84 43.76
C ARG A 464 -6.00 -14.41 42.47
N TYR A 465 -5.30 -13.61 41.69
CA TYR A 465 -5.62 -13.23 40.31
C TYR A 465 -4.35 -13.36 39.45
N GLU A 466 -4.49 -13.68 38.17
CA GLU A 466 -3.36 -13.74 37.23
C GLU A 466 -2.91 -12.31 36.87
N VAL A 467 -1.61 -12.05 36.89
CA VAL A 467 -1.00 -10.75 36.54
C VAL A 467 -0.14 -10.78 35.28
N ARG A 468 0.38 -11.95 34.89
CA ARG A 468 0.98 -12.21 33.57
C ARG A 468 0.82 -13.67 33.19
N SER A 469 0.81 -13.92 31.88
CA SER A 469 0.86 -15.25 31.30
C SER A 469 1.54 -15.15 29.93
N PHE A 470 2.50 -16.03 29.65
CA PHE A 470 3.34 -15.96 28.45
C PHE A 470 4.02 -17.31 28.10
N PRO A 471 4.35 -17.55 26.82
CA PRO A 471 5.08 -18.74 26.39
C PRO A 471 6.52 -18.73 26.92
N CYS A 472 7.04 -19.93 27.18
CA CYS A 472 8.42 -20.15 27.59
C CYS A 472 9.09 -21.21 26.69
N SER A 473 10.36 -21.52 26.94
CA SER A 473 10.99 -22.73 26.41
C SER A 473 11.62 -23.53 27.55
N SER A 474 11.01 -24.67 27.87
CA SER A 474 11.45 -25.59 28.91
C SER A 474 12.63 -26.46 28.48
N GLY A 475 13.14 -27.29 29.38
CA GLY A 475 14.22 -28.23 29.12
C GLY A 475 13.85 -29.29 28.08
N ALA A 476 14.75 -29.52 27.12
CA ALA A 476 14.62 -30.63 26.16
C ALA A 476 14.51 -31.98 26.89
N TYR A 477 13.87 -32.99 26.30
CA TYR A 477 13.66 -34.29 26.97
C TYR A 477 14.94 -35.01 27.42
N SER A 478 16.12 -34.65 26.89
CA SER A 478 17.44 -35.13 27.36
C SER A 478 18.03 -34.37 28.56
N THR A 479 17.52 -33.17 28.83
CA THR A 479 17.88 -32.25 29.92
C THR A 479 16.62 -31.50 30.37
N PRO A 480 15.61 -32.21 30.92
CA PRO A 480 14.29 -31.66 31.20
C PRO A 480 14.33 -30.61 32.31
N THR A 481 13.34 -29.72 32.33
CA THR A 481 13.12 -28.85 33.51
C THR A 481 12.70 -29.72 34.70
N VAL A 482 13.20 -29.37 35.90
CA VAL A 482 12.86 -30.09 37.13
C VAL A 482 11.42 -29.79 37.53
N THR A 483 10.59 -30.83 37.64
CA THR A 483 9.19 -30.73 38.06
C THR A 483 9.07 -30.86 39.57
N GLY A 484 8.11 -30.16 40.17
CA GLY A 484 7.99 -30.05 41.63
C GLY A 484 7.46 -28.70 42.10
N THR A 485 7.68 -28.39 43.37
CA THR A 485 7.33 -27.10 43.97
C THR A 485 8.55 -26.56 44.68
N PHE A 486 8.96 -25.34 44.32
CA PHE A 486 10.19 -24.68 44.70
C PHE A 486 9.94 -23.22 45.07
N GLU A 487 11.00 -22.45 45.29
CA GLU A 487 10.94 -21.05 45.72
C GLU A 487 11.93 -20.20 44.90
N VAL A 488 11.56 -18.95 44.61
CA VAL A 488 12.44 -17.98 43.96
C VAL A 488 13.66 -17.71 44.85
N GLY A 489 14.84 -18.06 44.35
CA GLY A 489 16.12 -17.97 45.05
C GLY A 489 16.90 -16.71 44.70
N GLU A 490 18.16 -16.89 44.32
CA GLU A 490 19.06 -15.82 43.86
C GLU A 490 18.63 -15.21 42.51
N LYS A 491 19.06 -13.97 42.26
CA LYS A 491 18.82 -13.24 41.00
C LYS A 491 20.09 -12.55 40.53
N GLY A 492 20.20 -12.32 39.22
CA GLY A 492 21.25 -11.49 38.66
C GLY A 492 21.00 -11.03 37.23
N TYR A 493 21.59 -9.90 36.86
CA TYR A 493 21.31 -9.22 35.59
C TYR A 493 21.78 -9.99 34.34
N VAL A 494 22.93 -10.67 34.40
CA VAL A 494 23.51 -11.35 33.23
C VAL A 494 24.34 -12.58 33.62
N PHE A 495 24.27 -13.63 32.81
CA PHE A 495 25.19 -14.78 32.85
C PHE A 495 25.47 -15.35 31.44
N GLY A 496 26.30 -16.38 31.36
CA GLY A 496 26.59 -17.13 30.13
C GLY A 496 28.08 -17.21 29.77
N HIS A 497 28.43 -18.21 28.96
CA HIS A 497 29.81 -18.57 28.66
C HIS A 497 30.13 -18.50 27.16
N GLY A 498 31.35 -18.11 26.83
CA GLY A 498 31.91 -18.19 25.48
C GLY A 498 31.09 -17.47 24.41
N ASN A 499 30.20 -18.21 23.75
CA ASN A 499 29.40 -17.79 22.61
C ASN A 499 27.98 -17.30 22.94
N TYR A 500 27.56 -17.26 24.21
CA TYR A 500 26.21 -16.79 24.59
C TYR A 500 26.15 -15.87 25.82
N ARG A 501 25.02 -15.16 25.91
CA ARG A 501 24.56 -14.35 27.05
C ARG A 501 23.08 -14.64 27.31
N CYS A 502 22.71 -14.59 28.59
CA CYS A 502 21.33 -14.62 29.07
C CYS A 502 21.16 -13.49 30.08
N TYR A 503 20.00 -12.83 30.09
CA TYR A 503 19.71 -11.69 30.96
C TYR A 503 18.59 -12.00 31.97
N TYR A 504 18.53 -11.19 33.02
CA TYR A 504 17.48 -11.18 34.05
C TYR A 504 17.22 -12.55 34.67
N TYR A 505 18.28 -13.23 35.11
CA TYR A 505 18.12 -14.57 35.67
C TYR A 505 17.48 -14.52 37.05
N THR A 506 16.55 -15.45 37.27
CA THR A 506 15.88 -15.68 38.55
C THR A 506 15.90 -17.18 38.84
N GLN A 507 16.66 -17.59 39.86
CA GLN A 507 16.77 -18.98 40.28
C GLN A 507 15.45 -19.50 40.87
N PHE A 508 15.15 -20.77 40.65
CA PHE A 508 14.09 -21.47 41.41
C PHE A 508 14.54 -22.81 42.01
N TYR A 509 15.56 -23.49 41.46
CA TYR A 509 16.11 -24.69 42.08
C TYR A 509 17.55 -24.96 41.63
N GLY A 510 18.55 -24.74 42.48
CA GLY A 510 19.96 -25.00 42.12
C GLY A 510 20.39 -24.25 40.85
N ASP A 511 20.84 -24.97 39.83
CA ASP A 511 21.22 -24.40 38.52
C ASP A 511 20.01 -24.15 37.57
N TYR A 512 18.77 -24.39 38.02
CA TYR A 512 17.55 -24.14 37.25
C TYR A 512 17.04 -22.72 37.47
N LEU A 513 17.04 -21.93 36.39
CA LEU A 513 16.74 -20.50 36.37
C LEU A 513 15.61 -20.21 35.37
N PHE A 514 14.78 -19.21 35.68
CA PHE A 514 14.13 -18.39 34.66
C PHE A 514 15.17 -17.43 34.08
N HIS A 515 15.22 -17.23 32.77
CA HIS A 515 16.07 -16.22 32.13
C HIS A 515 15.61 -15.88 30.71
N SER A 516 16.14 -14.80 30.11
CA SER A 516 15.85 -14.44 28.71
C SER A 516 16.21 -15.55 27.71
N VAL A 517 15.64 -15.49 26.50
CA VAL A 517 16.17 -16.16 25.30
C VAL A 517 17.67 -15.91 25.12
N LEU A 518 18.35 -16.78 24.36
CA LEU A 518 19.80 -16.69 24.22
C LEU A 518 20.20 -15.52 23.32
N TYR A 519 21.16 -14.72 23.75
CA TYR A 519 21.79 -13.63 22.99
C TYR A 519 23.25 -13.93 22.68
N ARG A 520 23.82 -13.23 21.69
CA ARG A 520 25.26 -13.27 21.40
C ARG A 520 26.02 -12.30 22.34
N PRO A 521 27.33 -12.50 22.60
CA PRO A 521 28.12 -11.63 23.49
C PRO A 521 28.32 -10.17 23.05
N GLY A 522 27.80 -9.77 21.88
CA GLY A 522 27.77 -8.38 21.38
C GLY A 522 26.37 -7.89 21.02
N GLY A 523 25.32 -8.48 21.61
CA GLY A 523 23.93 -8.20 21.28
C GLY A 523 23.39 -9.04 20.11
N GLY A 524 22.08 -8.91 19.86
CA GLY A 524 21.35 -9.73 18.90
C GLY A 524 21.03 -11.15 19.40
N ILE A 525 19.86 -11.66 19.00
CA ILE A 525 19.35 -12.96 19.41
C ILE A 525 20.21 -14.09 18.79
N LEU A 526 20.54 -15.08 19.61
CA LEU A 526 21.19 -16.33 19.24
C LEU A 526 20.18 -17.47 19.06
N ASP A 527 19.22 -17.59 19.97
CA ASP A 527 18.11 -18.55 19.90
C ASP A 527 16.88 -17.98 20.63
N GLY A 528 15.96 -17.39 19.86
CA GLY A 528 14.77 -16.67 20.33
C GLY A 528 13.48 -17.50 20.34
N ARG A 529 13.58 -18.83 20.25
CA ARG A 529 12.40 -19.70 20.18
C ARG A 529 11.77 -19.87 21.57
N LEU A 530 10.45 -19.70 21.61
CA LEU A 530 9.56 -19.99 22.73
C LEU A 530 8.46 -20.96 22.23
N GLY A 531 7.78 -21.67 23.13
CA GLY A 531 6.84 -22.75 22.82
C GLY A 531 7.51 -24.11 22.56
N TYR A 532 8.74 -24.34 23.03
CA TYR A 532 9.48 -25.58 22.74
C TYR A 532 10.36 -26.09 23.90
N HIS A 533 10.42 -27.42 24.05
CA HIS A 533 11.40 -28.12 24.90
C HIS A 533 12.82 -28.08 24.27
N ILE A 534 13.58 -27.00 24.48
CA ILE A 534 14.91 -26.76 23.85
C ILE A 534 15.99 -26.23 24.80
N SER A 535 15.69 -26.12 26.10
CA SER A 535 16.64 -25.63 27.10
C SER A 535 17.50 -26.76 27.70
N HIS A 536 18.53 -26.39 28.45
CA HIS A 536 19.31 -27.29 29.31
C HIS A 536 18.76 -27.26 30.75
N GLY A 537 17.47 -27.55 30.92
CA GLY A 537 16.75 -27.56 32.21
C GLY A 537 16.12 -26.23 32.62
N CYS A 538 16.74 -25.08 32.35
CA CYS A 538 16.20 -23.74 32.64
C CYS A 538 14.86 -23.43 31.94
N VAL A 539 14.18 -22.35 32.35
CA VAL A 539 12.98 -21.83 31.67
C VAL A 539 13.37 -20.56 30.92
N ARG A 540 13.42 -20.63 29.58
CA ARG A 540 13.71 -19.46 28.74
C ARG A 540 12.45 -18.65 28.49
N LEU A 541 12.54 -17.33 28.53
CA LEU A 541 11.44 -16.37 28.35
C LEU A 541 11.80 -15.30 27.33
N ASP A 542 10.83 -14.50 26.87
CA ASP A 542 11.18 -13.22 26.26
C ASP A 542 11.95 -12.33 27.26
N ILE A 543 12.72 -11.36 26.76
CA ILE A 543 13.52 -10.49 27.62
C ILE A 543 12.65 -9.58 28.49
N ASP A 544 11.52 -9.08 27.97
CA ASP A 544 10.56 -8.24 28.71
C ASP A 544 9.89 -9.01 29.86
N ASP A 545 9.64 -10.31 29.68
CA ASP A 545 9.04 -11.19 30.68
C ASP A 545 10.06 -11.70 31.71
N ALA A 546 11.32 -11.95 31.29
CA ALA A 546 12.42 -12.25 32.19
C ALA A 546 12.74 -11.05 33.10
N GLU A 547 12.84 -9.83 32.54
CA GLU A 547 12.99 -8.59 33.31
C GLU A 547 11.83 -8.40 34.28
N TRP A 548 10.59 -8.63 33.83
CA TRP A 548 9.43 -8.48 34.71
C TRP A 548 9.46 -9.44 35.90
N ILE A 549 9.82 -10.73 35.73
CA ILE A 549 10.02 -11.66 36.86
C ILE A 549 11.15 -11.16 37.77
N TYR A 550 12.27 -10.73 37.19
CA TYR A 550 13.45 -10.26 37.91
C TYR A 550 13.14 -9.05 38.80
N ASP A 551 12.34 -8.09 38.34
CA ASP A 551 11.95 -6.91 39.12
C ASP A 551 10.78 -7.16 40.08
N ASN A 552 9.76 -7.92 39.68
CA ASN A 552 8.45 -7.92 40.36
C ASN A 552 8.20 -9.08 41.33
N VAL A 553 8.87 -10.23 41.16
CA VAL A 553 8.58 -11.44 41.95
C VAL A 553 9.65 -11.64 43.04
N PRO A 554 9.37 -11.36 44.33
CA PRO A 554 10.39 -11.42 45.38
C PRO A 554 10.92 -12.83 45.65
N SER A 555 12.14 -12.96 46.20
CA SER A 555 12.64 -14.26 46.68
C SER A 555 11.75 -14.84 47.78
N GLY A 556 11.64 -16.17 47.83
CA GLY A 556 10.63 -16.90 48.62
C GLY A 556 9.25 -17.00 47.96
N SER A 557 9.02 -16.35 46.80
CA SER A 557 7.80 -16.60 46.02
C SER A 557 7.80 -18.03 45.49
N THR A 558 6.66 -18.70 45.53
CA THR A 558 6.60 -20.12 45.18
C THR A 558 6.59 -20.31 43.66
N VAL A 559 7.30 -21.34 43.21
CA VAL A 559 7.39 -21.77 41.82
C VAL A 559 6.89 -23.19 41.74
N ARG A 560 5.70 -23.38 41.16
CA ARG A 560 5.23 -24.69 40.73
C ARG A 560 5.79 -24.97 39.34
N VAL A 561 6.33 -26.16 39.13
CA VAL A 561 6.68 -26.69 37.81
C VAL A 561 5.99 -28.04 37.64
N ASP A 562 5.22 -28.16 36.57
CA ASP A 562 4.44 -29.34 36.19
C ASP A 562 5.07 -30.08 35.01
#